data_AF-A0A7S0IDS8-F1
#
_entry.id   AF-A0A7S0IDS8-F1
#
_cell.length_a   1.000
_cell.length_b   1.000
_cell.length_c   1.000
_cell.angle_alpha   90.00
_cell.angle_beta   90.00
_cell.angle_gamma   90.00
#
_symmetry.space_group_name_H-M   'P 1'
#
loop_
_entity.id
_entity.type
_entity.pdbx_description
1 polymer ?
#
loop_
_entity_poly.entity_id
_entity_poly.type
_entity_poly.pdbx_seq_one_letter_code
_entity_poly.pdbx_strand_id
1 'polypeptide(L)'
;SGAASSSASSGGRGSSSSLEASSGGQIGGQSGGQSGVRDRLRRFPSLRAAVASAAYGALDARRDESERMVAALVDMEASYFDADFFRRFTREEHLRRYNNTASEPDESTPPTLDEAPDGRPTTRSSELPAWTTTGDGDDDANGIRTHDGADPFPRTTGWDDRVGLIRASVYAYVDAVRTRIAKSVPKAAVHCQVVPARSGLLADFYANLGGKTREELASLMAEDDGVGERREACKTRLGLLNRARAEIVAVVG
;
A
#
# COMPACT_ATOMS: atom_id res chain seq x y z
N SER A 1 -30.98 -70.78 -6.88
CA SER A 1 -29.54 -70.45 -6.86
C SER A 1 -29.42 -68.96 -7.12
N GLY A 2 -29.59 -68.11 -6.12
CA GLY A 2 -28.54 -67.69 -5.16
C GLY A 2 -27.94 -66.38 -5.70
N ALA A 3 -28.35 -65.16 -5.32
CA ALA A 3 -28.46 -64.52 -4.00
C ALA A 3 -27.10 -64.40 -3.27
N ALA A 4 -26.50 -63.20 -3.34
CA ALA A 4 -25.65 -62.53 -2.35
C ALA A 4 -25.33 -61.12 -2.93
N SER A 5 -25.66 -59.94 -2.42
CA SER A 5 -25.87 -59.35 -1.08
C SER A 5 -24.61 -59.25 -0.22
N SER A 6 -24.04 -58.05 -0.16
CA SER A 6 -23.25 -57.50 0.96
C SER A 6 -23.07 -55.99 0.71
N SER A 7 -23.81 -55.06 1.32
CA SER A 7 -23.83 -54.62 2.73
C SER A 7 -22.50 -54.05 3.22
N ALA A 8 -22.41 -52.71 3.29
CA ALA A 8 -21.57 -52.02 4.25
C ALA A 8 -22.34 -50.79 4.76
N SER A 9 -22.72 -50.89 6.03
CA SER A 9 -23.43 -49.93 6.86
C SER A 9 -22.42 -49.34 7.84
N SER A 10 -22.39 -48.02 7.93
CA SER A 10 -22.04 -47.23 9.12
C SER A 10 -22.12 -45.77 8.67
N GLY A 11 -22.82 -44.84 9.28
CA GLY A 11 -23.17 -44.68 10.69
C GLY A 11 -23.01 -43.18 10.94
N GLY A 12 -24.04 -42.54 11.49
CA GLY A 12 -24.26 -41.10 11.36
C GLY A 12 -23.25 -40.19 12.06
N ARG A 13 -23.35 -38.91 11.72
CA ARG A 13 -23.37 -37.79 12.67
C ARG A 13 -23.77 -36.51 11.96
N GLY A 14 -24.92 -35.98 12.34
CA GLY A 14 -25.34 -34.63 11.97
C GLY A 14 -24.43 -33.60 12.62
N SER A 15 -24.22 -32.49 11.94
CA SER A 15 -23.78 -31.24 12.53
C SER A 15 -24.27 -30.10 11.65
N SER A 16 -25.42 -29.57 12.04
CA SER A 16 -25.91 -28.24 11.70
C SER A 16 -25.11 -27.20 12.49
N SER A 17 -24.40 -26.32 11.80
CA SER A 17 -23.82 -25.07 12.34
C SER A 17 -24.11 -23.99 11.31
N SER A 18 -25.21 -23.24 11.38
CA SER A 18 -25.53 -22.18 12.37
C SER A 18 -24.42 -21.14 12.50
N LEU A 19 -24.48 -20.17 11.61
CA LEU A 19 -24.25 -18.72 11.82
C LEU A 19 -23.47 -18.33 13.07
N GLU A 20 -22.24 -17.86 12.88
CA GLU A 20 -21.59 -16.87 13.74
C GLU A 20 -20.79 -15.94 12.83
N ALA A 21 -21.40 -14.79 12.52
CA ALA A 21 -20.75 -13.68 11.87
C ALA A 21 -19.91 -12.94 12.92
N SER A 22 -18.67 -13.37 13.12
CA SER A 22 -17.74 -12.65 13.99
C SER A 22 -17.37 -11.29 13.42
N SER A 23 -17.51 -10.32 14.30
CA SER A 23 -17.08 -8.93 14.27
C SER A 23 -15.70 -8.70 13.63
N GLY A 24 -15.65 -7.74 12.72
CA GLY A 24 -14.40 -7.21 12.19
C GLY A 24 -14.54 -5.76 11.74
N GLY A 25 -14.03 -4.83 12.56
CA GLY A 25 -13.49 -3.55 12.10
C GLY A 25 -14.48 -2.44 11.79
N GLN A 26 -14.96 -1.75 12.83
CA GLN A 26 -15.54 -0.42 12.72
C GLN A 26 -14.43 0.60 12.39
N ILE A 27 -14.20 0.87 11.11
CA ILE A 27 -13.45 2.06 10.67
C ILE A 27 -14.48 3.15 10.35
N GLY A 28 -14.57 4.11 11.26
CA GLY A 28 -15.46 5.26 11.17
C GLY A 28 -15.09 6.15 9.97
N GLY A 29 -15.92 6.09 8.93
CA GLY A 29 -16.04 7.11 7.90
C GLY A 29 -17.49 7.53 7.81
N GLN A 30 -17.82 8.69 8.36
CA GLN A 30 -19.16 9.27 8.30
C GLN A 30 -19.52 9.55 6.83
N SER A 31 -20.30 8.66 6.21
CA SER A 31 -20.91 8.87 4.90
C SER A 31 -22.43 8.73 5.02
N GLY A 32 -23.06 9.77 5.61
CA GLY A 32 -24.50 9.84 5.85
C GLY A 32 -25.40 9.91 4.60
N GLY A 33 -24.84 9.81 3.39
CA GLY A 33 -25.60 9.84 2.13
C GLY A 33 -25.74 8.49 1.42
N GLN A 34 -24.96 7.47 1.77
CA GLN A 34 -24.91 6.21 0.99
C GLN A 34 -25.92 5.15 1.45
N SER A 35 -26.44 5.24 2.68
CA SER A 35 -27.43 4.26 3.18
C SER A 35 -28.71 4.31 2.36
N GLY A 36 -29.29 5.50 2.15
CA GLY A 36 -30.58 5.64 1.47
C GLY A 36 -30.60 5.16 0.01
N VAL A 37 -29.47 5.22 -0.70
CA VAL A 37 -29.38 4.73 -2.09
C VAL A 37 -29.29 3.20 -2.12
N ARG A 38 -28.49 2.60 -1.23
CA ARG A 38 -28.42 1.14 -1.06
C ARG A 38 -29.77 0.58 -0.64
N ASP A 39 -30.49 1.30 0.22
CA ASP A 39 -31.82 0.92 0.68
C ASP A 39 -32.89 0.99 -0.43
N ARG A 40 -32.72 1.89 -1.41
CA ARG A 40 -33.59 1.98 -2.59
C ARG A 40 -33.34 0.87 -3.61
N LEU A 41 -32.07 0.53 -3.87
CA LEU A 41 -31.72 -0.57 -4.78
C LEU A 41 -32.03 -1.95 -4.19
N ARG A 42 -32.11 -2.09 -2.86
CA ARG A 42 -32.54 -3.34 -2.20
C ARG A 42 -33.94 -3.81 -2.64
N ARG A 43 -34.81 -2.87 -3.04
CA ARG A 43 -36.17 -3.15 -3.49
C ARG A 43 -36.24 -3.81 -4.87
N PHE A 44 -35.21 -3.60 -5.70
CA PHE A 44 -35.15 -4.06 -7.09
C PHE A 44 -33.93 -4.96 -7.30
N PRO A 45 -34.03 -6.26 -6.99
CA PRO A 45 -32.90 -7.17 -7.02
C PRO A 45 -32.27 -7.33 -8.41
N SER A 46 -33.09 -7.34 -9.46
CA SER A 46 -32.63 -7.41 -10.86
C SER A 46 -31.88 -6.13 -11.28
N LEU A 47 -32.43 -4.94 -11.00
CA LEU A 47 -31.72 -3.66 -11.21
C LEU A 47 -30.39 -3.62 -10.46
N ARG A 48 -30.38 -4.04 -9.20
CA ARG A 48 -29.16 -4.09 -8.40
C ARG A 48 -28.11 -5.00 -9.03
N ALA A 49 -28.50 -6.18 -9.50
CA ALA A 49 -27.60 -7.10 -10.20
C ALA A 49 -27.05 -6.49 -11.49
N ALA A 50 -27.87 -5.80 -12.27
CA ALA A 50 -27.41 -5.13 -13.49
C ALA A 50 -26.45 -3.99 -13.20
N VAL A 51 -26.72 -3.15 -12.20
CA VAL A 51 -25.81 -2.07 -11.79
C VAL A 51 -24.48 -2.65 -11.29
N ALA A 52 -24.51 -3.73 -10.50
CA ALA A 52 -23.30 -4.41 -10.06
C ALA A 52 -22.52 -4.99 -11.24
N SER A 53 -23.20 -5.66 -12.19
CA SER A 53 -22.55 -6.21 -13.39
C SER A 53 -21.93 -5.11 -14.26
N ALA A 54 -22.58 -3.96 -14.40
CA ALA A 54 -22.06 -2.82 -15.14
C ALA A 54 -20.83 -2.22 -14.44
N ALA A 55 -20.85 -2.16 -13.10
CA ALA A 55 -19.69 -1.71 -12.32
C ALA A 55 -18.49 -2.65 -12.47
N TYR A 56 -18.71 -3.97 -12.42
CA TYR A 56 -17.65 -4.95 -12.68
C TYR A 56 -17.13 -4.87 -14.11
N GLY A 57 -18.03 -4.79 -15.10
CA GLY A 57 -17.65 -4.63 -16.51
C GLY A 57 -16.82 -3.36 -16.78
N ALA A 58 -17.17 -2.23 -16.14
CA ALA A 58 -16.41 -0.99 -16.27
C ALA A 58 -15.00 -1.08 -15.65
N LEU A 59 -14.85 -1.83 -14.54
CA LEU A 59 -13.55 -2.09 -13.92
C LEU A 59 -12.69 -3.06 -14.73
N ASP A 60 -13.30 -4.10 -15.30
CA ASP A 60 -12.63 -5.09 -16.13
C ASP A 60 -12.17 -4.49 -17.46
N ALA A 61 -12.98 -3.63 -18.09
CA ALA A 61 -12.61 -2.95 -19.33
C ALA A 61 -11.36 -2.05 -19.19
N ARG A 62 -11.03 -1.62 -17.96
CA ARG A 62 -9.85 -0.80 -17.66
C ARG A 62 -8.68 -1.59 -17.08
N ARG A 63 -8.85 -2.90 -16.90
CA ARG A 63 -7.84 -3.77 -16.28
C ARG A 63 -6.56 -3.82 -17.10
N ASP A 64 -6.66 -4.11 -18.39
CA ASP A 64 -5.49 -4.22 -19.26
C ASP A 64 -4.64 -2.94 -19.28
N GLU A 65 -5.29 -1.77 -19.24
CA GLU A 65 -4.60 -0.48 -19.20
C GLU A 65 -3.82 -0.30 -17.90
N SER A 66 -4.43 -0.69 -16.76
CA SER A 66 -3.75 -0.66 -15.47
C SER A 66 -2.57 -1.64 -15.41
N GLU A 67 -2.71 -2.82 -16.02
CA GLU A 67 -1.63 -3.82 -16.09
C GLU A 67 -0.46 -3.32 -16.95
N ARG A 68 -0.74 -2.73 -18.12
CA ARG A 68 0.29 -2.11 -18.99
C ARG A 68 1.04 -0.99 -18.28
N MET A 69 0.33 -0.10 -17.59
CA MET A 69 0.95 0.99 -16.83
C MET A 69 1.82 0.47 -15.68
N VAL A 70 1.34 -0.52 -14.92
CA VAL A 70 2.09 -1.12 -13.81
C VAL A 70 3.33 -1.85 -14.32
N ALA A 71 3.23 -2.61 -15.42
CA ALA A 71 4.37 -3.24 -16.06
C ALA A 71 5.41 -2.20 -16.49
N ALA A 72 4.98 -1.13 -17.17
CA ALA A 72 5.87 -0.03 -17.56
C ALA A 72 6.56 0.62 -16.36
N LEU A 73 5.86 0.83 -15.24
CA LEU A 73 6.49 1.38 -14.03
C LEU A 73 7.59 0.48 -13.47
N VAL A 74 7.39 -0.83 -13.48
CA VAL A 74 8.40 -1.79 -13.01
C VAL A 74 9.56 -1.87 -14.01
N ASP A 75 9.27 -1.91 -15.30
CA ASP A 75 10.28 -1.92 -16.37
C ASP A 75 11.15 -0.65 -16.32
N MET A 76 10.55 0.51 -16.03
CA MET A 76 11.28 1.75 -15.86
C MET A 76 12.29 1.67 -14.70
N GLU A 77 11.88 1.16 -13.52
CA GLU A 77 12.79 0.99 -12.38
C GLU A 77 13.88 -0.07 -12.65
N ALA A 78 13.60 -1.06 -13.50
CA ALA A 78 14.59 -2.08 -13.91
C ALA A 78 15.56 -1.57 -14.99
N SER A 79 15.13 -0.64 -15.83
CA SER A 79 15.90 -0.14 -16.98
C SER A 79 17.06 0.79 -16.58
N TYR A 80 16.95 1.46 -15.43
CA TYR A 80 17.95 2.43 -14.99
C TYR A 80 18.16 2.39 -13.48
N PHE A 81 19.41 2.22 -13.07
CA PHE A 81 19.81 2.24 -11.66
C PHE A 81 20.34 3.63 -11.25
N ASP A 82 20.01 4.06 -10.04
CA ASP A 82 20.47 5.36 -9.50
C ASP A 82 21.90 5.23 -8.95
N ALA A 83 22.91 5.62 -9.73
CA ALA A 83 24.30 5.63 -9.29
C ALA A 83 24.56 6.61 -8.12
N ASP A 84 23.79 7.69 -7.98
CA ASP A 84 23.90 8.62 -6.85
C ASP A 84 23.45 7.98 -5.53
N PHE A 85 22.55 7.01 -5.59
CA PHE A 85 22.20 6.20 -4.42
C PHE A 85 23.43 5.49 -3.85
N PHE A 86 24.19 4.77 -4.67
CA PHE A 86 25.35 3.99 -4.21
C PHE A 86 26.50 4.88 -3.71
N ARG A 87 26.73 6.03 -4.36
CA ARG A 87 27.72 7.02 -3.91
C ARG A 87 27.37 7.57 -2.52
N ARG A 88 26.10 7.87 -2.27
CA ARG A 88 25.61 8.33 -0.96
C ARG A 88 25.65 7.22 0.08
N PHE A 89 25.19 6.03 -0.25
CA PHE A 89 25.18 4.87 0.64
C PHE A 89 26.60 4.53 1.12
N THR A 90 27.55 4.47 0.20
CA THR A 90 28.97 4.22 0.54
C THR A 90 29.48 5.28 1.52
N ARG A 91 29.25 6.57 1.23
CA ARG A 91 29.66 7.66 2.12
C ARG A 91 29.02 7.54 3.51
N GLU A 92 27.73 7.21 3.57
CA GLU A 92 26.99 7.06 4.82
C GLU A 92 27.47 5.86 5.65
N GLU A 93 27.74 4.72 5.02
CA GLU A 93 28.31 3.53 5.69
C GLU A 93 29.72 3.79 6.24
N HIS A 94 30.56 4.52 5.49
CA HIS A 94 31.87 4.95 5.98
C HIS A 94 31.72 5.88 7.19
N LEU A 95 30.75 6.80 7.17
CA LEU A 95 30.47 7.70 8.30
C LEU A 95 29.91 6.94 9.51
N ARG A 96 29.06 5.93 9.30
CA ARG A 96 28.53 5.07 10.37
C ARG A 96 29.63 4.26 11.05
N ARG A 97 30.56 3.69 10.27
CA ARG A 97 31.72 3.01 10.84
C ARG A 97 32.59 3.95 11.66
N TYR A 98 32.84 5.16 11.15
CA TYR A 98 33.61 6.19 11.85
C TYR A 98 32.95 6.59 13.19
N ASN A 99 31.63 6.80 13.20
CA ASN A 99 30.90 7.15 14.42
C ASN A 99 30.86 6.00 15.45
N ASN A 100 30.80 4.75 14.99
CA ASN A 100 30.86 3.59 15.88
C ASN A 100 32.26 3.40 16.50
N THR A 101 33.34 3.70 15.78
CA THR A 101 34.72 3.62 16.33
C THR A 101 35.08 4.81 17.23
N ALA A 102 34.37 5.94 17.11
CA ALA A 102 34.55 7.11 17.98
C ALA A 102 33.81 7.00 19.33
N SER A 103 33.06 5.90 19.55
CA SER A 103 32.26 5.67 20.76
C SER A 103 32.94 4.73 21.79
N GLU A 104 34.17 4.29 21.55
CA GLU A 104 34.99 3.59 22.55
C GLU A 104 35.87 4.62 23.28
N PRO A 105 35.60 4.99 24.54
CA PRO A 105 36.58 5.69 25.35
C PRO A 105 37.68 4.68 25.72
N ASP A 106 38.89 4.91 25.23
CA ASP A 106 40.09 4.18 25.68
C ASP A 106 40.38 4.54 27.15
N GLU A 107 39.74 3.81 28.07
CA GLU A 107 40.12 3.76 29.47
C GLU A 107 41.16 2.64 29.62
N SER A 108 42.46 2.98 29.58
CA SER A 108 43.54 2.30 30.33
C SER A 108 44.96 2.76 29.90
N THR A 109 45.41 3.98 30.23
CA THR A 109 46.79 4.20 30.74
C THR A 109 46.98 5.64 31.26
N PRO A 110 47.43 5.85 32.51
CA PRO A 110 47.83 7.19 32.96
C PRO A 110 49.27 7.51 32.50
N PRO A 111 49.53 8.62 31.80
CA PRO A 111 50.91 9.09 31.65
C PRO A 111 51.39 9.62 33.01
N THR A 112 52.49 9.04 33.48
CA THR A 112 53.16 9.40 34.73
C THR A 112 54.24 10.45 34.44
N LEU A 113 54.18 11.59 35.18
CA LEU A 113 55.23 12.61 35.46
C LEU A 113 55.80 13.36 34.23
N ASP A 114 55.90 14.69 34.19
CA ASP A 114 56.64 15.52 35.14
C ASP A 114 55.98 16.88 35.43
N GLU A 115 56.15 17.30 36.67
CA GLU A 115 55.81 18.60 37.21
C GLU A 115 56.92 19.60 36.89
N ALA A 116 56.59 20.71 36.23
CA ALA A 116 57.39 21.94 36.33
C ALA A 116 56.44 23.16 36.37
N PRO A 117 56.71 24.12 37.27
CA PRO A 117 55.81 25.22 37.57
C PRO A 117 56.04 26.34 36.58
N ASP A 118 54.99 26.87 35.96
CA ASP A 118 54.83 28.31 35.75
C ASP A 118 53.46 28.62 35.15
N GLY A 119 52.73 29.49 35.86
CA GLY A 119 51.35 29.82 35.54
C GLY A 119 51.20 30.75 34.33
N ARG A 120 50.35 30.36 33.38
CA ARG A 120 49.55 31.29 32.57
C ARG A 120 48.38 30.59 31.85
N PRO A 121 47.17 31.16 31.83
CA PRO A 121 46.01 30.52 31.21
C PRO A 121 45.70 31.04 29.79
N THR A 122 44.81 30.29 29.12
CA THR A 122 43.87 30.75 28.07
C THR A 122 44.48 30.86 26.65
N THR A 123 43.85 30.47 25.52
CA THR A 123 42.46 30.15 25.15
C THR A 123 42.44 29.32 23.85
N ARG A 124 41.43 28.42 23.76
CA ARG A 124 40.59 28.08 22.60
C ARG A 124 40.82 28.88 21.30
N SER A 125 41.01 28.16 20.18
CA SER A 125 40.28 28.26 18.89
C SER A 125 40.85 27.18 17.96
N SER A 126 40.13 26.10 17.64
CA SER A 126 39.23 25.96 16.49
C SER A 126 39.84 26.49 15.19
N GLU A 127 40.44 25.62 14.39
CA GLU A 127 40.55 25.79 12.93
C GLU A 127 40.86 24.45 12.25
N LEU A 128 40.00 24.09 11.29
CA LEU A 128 40.12 22.94 10.38
C LEU A 128 41.19 23.28 9.31
N PRO A 129 42.00 22.32 8.80
CA PRO A 129 43.01 22.65 7.82
C PRO A 129 42.43 22.67 6.40
N ALA A 130 42.55 23.83 5.75
CA ALA A 130 42.46 23.99 4.30
C ALA A 130 43.80 23.57 3.67
N TRP A 131 43.75 22.75 2.63
CA TRP A 131 44.92 22.36 1.85
C TRP A 131 45.21 23.45 0.80
N THR A 132 46.40 24.04 0.83
CA THR A 132 46.96 24.77 -0.32
C THR A 132 48.48 24.64 -0.31
N THR A 133 48.99 24.12 -1.42
CA THR A 133 50.41 23.97 -1.80
C THR A 133 50.98 25.26 -2.39
N THR A 134 52.19 25.65 -1.98
CA THR A 134 53.31 26.19 -2.78
C THR A 134 54.50 26.18 -1.81
N GLY A 135 55.64 25.51 -1.97
CA GLY A 135 56.46 25.28 -3.16
C GLY A 135 57.69 26.19 -3.06
N ASP A 136 58.82 25.69 -2.55
CA ASP A 136 60.17 26.20 -2.83
C ASP A 136 61.24 25.18 -2.36
N GLY A 137 62.30 25.01 -3.17
CA GLY A 137 63.42 24.07 -3.01
C GLY A 137 64.34 24.39 -1.82
N ASP A 138 65.39 23.64 -1.49
CA ASP A 138 66.31 22.81 -2.28
C ASP A 138 67.05 21.79 -1.35
N ASP A 139 67.82 20.91 -1.98
CA ASP A 139 69.04 20.23 -1.48
C ASP A 139 68.98 18.90 -0.66
N ASP A 140 69.42 17.86 -1.39
CA ASP A 140 70.42 16.84 -1.05
C ASP A 140 70.12 15.60 -0.17
N ALA A 141 70.72 14.51 -0.67
CA ALA A 141 71.09 13.24 -0.02
C ALA A 141 70.05 12.10 0.04
N ASN A 142 70.18 11.22 -0.97
CA ASN A 142 70.15 9.75 -0.90
C ASN A 142 69.48 9.11 0.34
N GLY A 143 68.25 8.64 0.14
CA GLY A 143 67.59 7.68 1.01
C GLY A 143 66.27 7.28 0.37
N ILE A 144 66.12 6.01 0.03
CA ILE A 144 64.86 5.42 -0.45
C ILE A 144 63.82 5.65 0.64
N ARG A 145 63.05 6.73 0.52
CA ARG A 145 61.86 7.03 1.32
C ARG A 145 60.69 6.52 0.52
N THR A 146 60.14 5.40 0.98
CA THR A 146 58.82 4.92 0.60
C THR A 146 57.86 6.09 0.62
N HIS A 147 57.28 6.41 -0.53
CA HIS A 147 56.26 7.42 -0.65
C HIS A 147 55.04 6.90 0.11
N ASP A 148 54.92 7.25 1.39
CA ASP A 148 53.69 7.15 2.19
C ASP A 148 52.70 8.17 1.62
N GLY A 149 52.25 7.90 0.39
CA GLY A 149 50.95 8.37 -0.06
C GLY A 149 49.95 7.65 0.83
N ALA A 150 49.29 8.39 1.71
CA ALA A 150 48.10 7.95 2.38
C ALA A 150 47.05 7.62 1.30
N ASP A 151 47.07 6.38 0.83
CA ASP A 151 45.97 5.79 0.09
C ASP A 151 44.73 5.99 0.95
N PRO A 152 43.64 6.61 0.46
CA PRO A 152 42.39 6.75 1.22
C PRO A 152 41.75 5.40 1.60
N PHE A 153 42.32 4.30 1.13
CA PHE A 153 41.93 2.94 1.44
C PHE A 153 43.07 2.23 2.17
N PRO A 154 42.97 2.00 3.49
CA PRO A 154 43.93 1.17 4.20
C PRO A 154 43.98 -0.21 3.53
N ARG A 155 45.20 -0.66 3.19
CA ARG A 155 45.50 -1.92 2.47
C ARG A 155 45.13 -3.22 3.22
N THR A 156 44.27 -3.13 4.23
CA THR A 156 43.81 -4.26 5.06
C THR A 156 42.30 -4.48 5.03
N THR A 157 41.52 -3.69 4.30
CA THR A 157 40.12 -4.09 4.04
C THR A 157 40.13 -5.24 3.05
N GLY A 158 39.84 -6.44 3.57
CA GLY A 158 39.88 -7.68 2.81
C GLY A 158 38.92 -7.61 1.61
N TRP A 159 39.11 -8.51 0.65
CA TRP A 159 38.11 -8.73 -0.40
C TRP A 159 36.71 -8.95 0.20
N ASP A 160 36.64 -9.54 1.39
CA ASP A 160 35.41 -9.73 2.17
C ASP A 160 34.73 -8.44 2.62
N ASP A 161 35.48 -7.38 2.96
CA ASP A 161 34.91 -6.09 3.38
C ASP A 161 34.29 -5.33 2.20
N ARG A 162 34.95 -5.40 1.04
CA ARG A 162 34.42 -4.85 -0.21
C ARG A 162 33.17 -5.60 -0.65
N VAL A 163 33.22 -6.94 -0.61
CA VAL A 163 32.06 -7.79 -0.91
C VAL A 163 30.91 -7.53 0.09
N GLY A 164 31.24 -7.31 1.37
CA GLY A 164 30.28 -6.93 2.40
C GLY A 164 29.60 -5.58 2.14
N LEU A 165 30.38 -4.57 1.71
CA LEU A 165 29.84 -3.26 1.35
C LEU A 165 28.97 -3.34 0.09
N ILE A 166 29.41 -4.08 -0.93
CA ILE A 166 28.63 -4.30 -2.15
C ILE A 166 27.30 -4.96 -1.77
N ARG A 167 27.34 -6.02 -0.95
CA ARG A 167 26.14 -6.69 -0.43
C ARG A 167 25.19 -5.71 0.26
N ALA A 168 25.69 -4.93 1.23
CA ALA A 168 24.88 -3.97 1.96
C ALA A 168 24.26 -2.90 1.03
N SER A 169 25.03 -2.40 0.07
CA SER A 169 24.57 -1.38 -0.87
C SER A 169 23.48 -1.89 -1.83
N VAL A 170 23.62 -3.13 -2.32
CA VAL A 170 22.62 -3.78 -3.17
C VAL A 170 21.34 -4.04 -2.38
N TYR A 171 21.42 -4.53 -1.14
CA TYR A 171 20.23 -4.74 -0.31
C TYR A 171 19.49 -3.43 -0.02
N ALA A 172 20.22 -2.37 0.34
CA ALA A 172 19.63 -1.05 0.58
C ALA A 172 18.96 -0.48 -0.67
N TYR A 173 19.56 -0.67 -1.85
CA TYR A 173 18.97 -0.23 -3.11
C TYR A 173 17.69 -1.00 -3.45
N VAL A 174 17.71 -2.33 -3.32
CA VAL A 174 16.52 -3.17 -3.55
C VAL A 174 15.38 -2.78 -2.61
N ASP A 175 15.67 -2.48 -1.34
CA ASP A 175 14.65 -2.01 -0.39
C ASP A 175 14.11 -0.62 -0.77
N ALA A 176 14.97 0.29 -1.22
CA ALA A 176 14.55 1.60 -1.73
C ALA A 176 13.65 1.49 -2.97
N VAL A 177 13.96 0.59 -3.91
CA VAL A 177 13.11 0.32 -5.08
C VAL A 177 11.79 -0.32 -4.65
N ARG A 178 11.83 -1.32 -3.76
CA ARG A 178 10.63 -1.95 -3.20
C ARG A 178 9.67 -0.94 -2.58
N THR A 179 10.20 -0.02 -1.77
CA THR A 179 9.38 1.03 -1.12
C THR A 179 8.79 2.02 -2.12
N ARG A 180 9.47 2.28 -3.24
CA ARG A 180 8.98 3.13 -4.33
C ARG A 180 7.86 2.46 -5.11
N ILE A 181 8.07 1.21 -5.55
CA ILE A 181 7.07 0.39 -6.25
C ILE A 181 5.82 0.20 -5.39
N ALA A 182 5.98 -0.05 -4.09
CA ALA A 182 4.87 -0.17 -3.15
C ALA A 182 3.96 1.07 -3.10
N LYS A 183 4.49 2.26 -3.43
CA LYS A 183 3.73 3.52 -3.48
C LYS A 183 3.20 3.83 -4.88
N SER A 184 3.96 3.54 -5.93
CA SER A 184 3.60 3.89 -7.31
C SER A 184 2.57 2.93 -7.91
N VAL A 185 2.62 1.63 -7.59
CA VAL A 185 1.71 0.63 -8.16
C VAL A 185 0.24 0.86 -7.77
N PRO A 186 -0.11 1.04 -6.48
CA PRO A 186 -1.50 1.34 -6.11
C PRO A 186 -1.99 2.66 -6.73
N LYS A 187 -1.10 3.66 -6.83
CA LYS A 187 -1.42 4.95 -7.46
C LYS A 187 -1.75 4.79 -8.95
N ALA A 188 -0.97 4.00 -9.68
CA ALA A 188 -1.20 3.71 -11.09
C ALA A 188 -2.49 2.91 -11.32
N ALA A 189 -2.73 1.88 -10.53
CA ALA A 189 -3.95 1.08 -10.59
C ALA A 189 -5.20 1.94 -10.36
N VAL A 190 -5.18 2.82 -9.33
CA VAL A 190 -6.28 3.75 -9.08
C VAL A 190 -6.47 4.73 -10.25
N HIS A 191 -5.38 5.27 -10.78
CA HIS A 191 -5.44 6.27 -11.84
C HIS A 191 -5.94 5.71 -13.18
N CYS A 192 -5.55 4.49 -13.56
CA CYS A 192 -5.90 3.89 -14.85
C CYS A 192 -7.17 3.06 -14.78
N GLN A 193 -7.45 2.44 -13.64
CA GLN A 193 -8.60 1.55 -13.48
C GLN A 193 -9.77 2.24 -12.79
N VAL A 194 -9.59 2.65 -11.52
CA VAL A 194 -10.71 3.05 -10.64
C VAL A 194 -11.29 4.40 -11.03
N VAL A 195 -10.45 5.42 -11.22
CA VAL A 195 -10.91 6.79 -11.55
C VAL A 195 -11.62 6.83 -12.90
N PRO A 196 -11.10 6.23 -13.98
CA PRO A 196 -11.77 6.21 -15.27
C PRO A 196 -13.02 5.34 -15.27
N ALA A 197 -12.99 4.17 -14.62
CA ALA A 197 -14.18 3.32 -14.49
C ALA A 197 -15.31 4.05 -13.77
N ARG A 198 -15.03 4.75 -12.66
CA ARG A 198 -16.04 5.53 -11.94
C ARG A 198 -16.64 6.64 -12.81
N SER A 199 -15.81 7.37 -13.55
CA SER A 199 -16.25 8.49 -14.38
C SER A 199 -17.04 8.03 -15.61
N GLY A 200 -16.70 6.88 -16.20
CA GLY A 200 -17.40 6.30 -17.35
C GLY A 200 -18.65 5.48 -17.01
N LEU A 201 -18.72 4.92 -15.80
CA LEU A 201 -19.75 3.94 -15.41
C LEU A 201 -21.17 4.38 -15.72
N LEU A 202 -21.54 5.61 -15.37
CA LEU A 202 -22.90 6.10 -15.59
C LEU A 202 -23.20 6.30 -17.07
N ALA A 203 -22.24 6.79 -17.85
CA ALA A 203 -22.42 6.98 -19.29
C ALA A 203 -22.65 5.63 -19.99
N ASP A 204 -21.82 4.63 -19.67
CA ASP A 204 -21.94 3.27 -20.22
C ASP A 204 -23.24 2.61 -19.75
N PHE A 205 -23.62 2.80 -18.48
CA PHE A 205 -24.88 2.27 -17.96
C PHE A 205 -26.10 2.90 -18.62
N TYR A 206 -26.12 4.21 -18.84
CA TYR A 206 -27.22 4.88 -19.53
C TYR A 206 -27.30 4.48 -21.01
N ALA A 207 -26.17 4.32 -21.70
CA ALA A 207 -26.14 3.78 -23.05
C ALA A 207 -26.73 2.36 -23.10
N ASN A 208 -26.34 1.51 -22.16
CA ASN A 208 -26.87 0.14 -22.02
C ASN A 208 -28.36 0.11 -21.65
N LEU A 209 -28.86 1.10 -20.90
CA LEU A 209 -30.29 1.21 -20.61
C LEU A 209 -31.09 1.70 -21.83
N GLY A 210 -30.54 2.64 -22.59
CA GLY A 210 -31.19 3.19 -23.78
C GLY A 210 -31.41 2.16 -24.90
N GLY A 211 -30.57 1.12 -24.95
CA GLY A 211 -30.69 0.02 -25.91
C GLY A 211 -31.65 -1.10 -25.48
N LYS A 212 -32.16 -1.10 -24.24
CA LYS A 212 -33.03 -2.18 -23.74
C LYS A 212 -34.47 -2.00 -24.19
N THR A 213 -35.14 -3.12 -24.43
CA THR A 213 -36.57 -3.14 -24.75
C THR A 213 -37.41 -2.79 -23.51
N ARG A 214 -38.67 -2.40 -23.73
CA ARG A 214 -39.61 -2.07 -22.64
C ARG A 214 -39.85 -3.26 -21.70
N GLU A 215 -39.85 -4.48 -22.23
CA GLU A 215 -40.07 -5.71 -21.47
C GLU A 215 -38.87 -6.03 -20.57
N GLU A 216 -37.65 -5.88 -21.08
CA GLU A 216 -36.42 -6.03 -20.31
C GLU A 216 -36.29 -4.96 -19.22
N LEU A 217 -36.68 -3.72 -19.52
CA LEU A 217 -36.70 -2.65 -18.52
C LEU A 217 -37.74 -2.93 -17.44
N ALA A 218 -38.92 -3.45 -17.80
CA ALA A 218 -39.95 -3.85 -16.85
C ALA A 218 -39.46 -5.01 -15.95
N SER A 219 -38.76 -6.00 -16.51
CA SER A 219 -38.13 -7.08 -15.76
C SER A 219 -37.04 -6.56 -14.80
N LEU A 220 -36.27 -5.57 -15.24
CA LEU A 220 -35.24 -4.94 -14.41
C LEU A 220 -35.86 -4.14 -13.24
N MET A 221 -37.08 -3.64 -13.41
CA MET A 221 -37.83 -2.92 -12.40
C MET A 221 -38.78 -3.81 -11.57
N ALA A 222 -38.70 -5.14 -11.73
CA ALA A 222 -39.44 -6.07 -10.89
C ALA A 222 -39.01 -5.90 -9.42
N GLU A 223 -40.00 -5.65 -8.56
CA GLU A 223 -39.80 -5.50 -7.13
C GLU A 223 -39.71 -6.86 -6.45
N ASP A 224 -39.02 -6.90 -5.31
CA ASP A 224 -39.00 -8.07 -4.44
C ASP A 224 -40.41 -8.45 -3.96
N ASP A 225 -40.80 -9.71 -4.13
CA ASP A 225 -42.15 -10.22 -3.85
C ASP A 225 -42.58 -9.94 -2.41
N GLY A 226 -41.67 -10.08 -1.43
CA GLY A 226 -41.96 -9.82 -0.02
C GLY A 226 -42.14 -8.33 0.32
N VAL A 227 -41.53 -7.41 -0.45
CA VAL A 227 -41.83 -5.97 -0.34
C VAL A 227 -43.15 -5.64 -1.05
N GLY A 228 -43.39 -6.28 -2.20
CA GLY A 228 -44.63 -6.16 -2.98
C GLY A 228 -45.86 -6.54 -2.16
N GLU A 229 -45.87 -7.74 -1.58
CA GLU A 229 -46.96 -8.26 -0.74
C GLU A 229 -47.26 -7.36 0.45
N ARG A 230 -46.22 -6.92 1.17
CA ARG A 230 -46.39 -6.00 2.32
C ARG A 230 -47.00 -4.67 1.89
N ARG A 231 -46.62 -4.15 0.72
CA ARG A 231 -47.19 -2.92 0.20
C ARG A 231 -48.66 -3.11 -0.20
N GLU A 232 -49.00 -4.23 -0.84
CA GLU A 232 -50.40 -4.52 -1.17
C GLU A 232 -51.25 -4.71 0.09
N ALA A 233 -50.75 -5.39 1.12
CA ALA A 233 -51.42 -5.53 2.41
C ALA A 233 -51.65 -4.17 3.11
N CYS A 234 -50.67 -3.26 3.05
CA CYS A 234 -50.84 -1.90 3.56
C CYS A 234 -51.84 -1.09 2.73
N LYS A 235 -51.84 -1.22 1.39
CA LYS A 235 -52.80 -0.52 0.50
C LYS A 235 -54.23 -0.96 0.78
N THR A 236 -54.48 -2.27 0.89
CA THR A 236 -55.83 -2.79 1.19
C THR A 236 -56.30 -2.32 2.56
N ARG A 237 -55.45 -2.43 3.59
CA ARG A 237 -55.76 -1.93 4.94
C ARG A 237 -56.04 -0.43 4.96
N LEU A 238 -55.25 0.37 4.24
CA LEU A 238 -55.47 1.81 4.12
C LEU A 238 -56.80 2.12 3.40
N GLY A 239 -57.15 1.37 2.36
CA GLY A 239 -58.43 1.50 1.67
C GLY A 239 -59.62 1.23 2.60
N LEU A 240 -59.56 0.18 3.41
CA LEU A 240 -60.58 -0.13 4.41
C LEU A 240 -60.70 0.97 5.48
N LEU A 241 -59.57 1.45 5.99
CA LEU A 241 -59.55 2.53 6.98
C LEU A 241 -60.10 3.85 6.42
N ASN A 242 -59.81 4.18 5.16
CA ASN A 242 -60.36 5.36 4.50
C ASN A 242 -61.87 5.24 4.29
N ARG A 243 -62.36 4.04 3.95
CA ARG A 243 -63.80 3.76 3.85
C ARG A 243 -64.49 3.94 5.20
N ALA A 244 -63.97 3.31 6.25
CA ALA A 244 -64.49 3.43 7.61
C ALA A 244 -64.49 4.90 8.09
N ARG A 245 -63.42 5.64 7.79
CA ARG A 245 -63.36 7.08 8.07
C ARG A 245 -64.45 7.86 7.34
N ALA A 246 -64.71 7.58 6.07
CA ALA A 246 -65.75 8.25 5.30
C ALA A 246 -67.16 7.96 5.86
N GLU A 247 -67.43 6.74 6.29
CA GLU A 247 -68.69 6.36 6.94
C GLU A 247 -68.88 7.09 8.28
N ILE A 248 -67.84 7.18 9.12
CA ILE A 248 -67.90 7.95 10.38
C ILE A 248 -68.20 9.42 10.11
N VAL A 249 -67.54 10.03 9.13
CA VAL A 249 -67.77 11.43 8.76
C VAL A 249 -69.21 11.65 8.27
N ALA A 250 -69.77 10.70 7.51
CA ALA A 250 -71.14 10.80 7.00
C ALA A 250 -72.24 10.63 8.07
N VAL A 251 -71.93 10.01 9.21
CA VAL A 251 -72.86 9.83 10.34
C VAL A 251 -72.77 10.98 11.35
N VAL A 252 -71.58 11.56 11.50
CA VAL A 252 -71.28 12.58 12.52
C VAL A 252 -71.40 14.02 11.98
N GLY A 253 -71.26 14.23 10.67
CA GLY A 253 -71.48 15.51 10.00
C GLY A 253 -72.88 15.61 9.40
#